data_AF-A0A7R8WFG4-F1
#
_entry.id   AF-A0A7R8WFG4-F1
#
_cell.length_a   1.000
_cell.length_b   1.000
_cell.length_c   1.000
_cell.angle_alpha   90.00
_cell.angle_beta   90.00
_cell.angle_gamma   90.00
#
_symmetry.space_group_name_H-M   'P 1'
#
loop_
_entity.id
_entity.type
_entity.pdbx_description
1 polymer ?
#
loop_
_entity_poly.entity_id
_entity_poly.type
_entity_poly.pdbx_seq_one_letter_code
_entity_poly.pdbx_strand_id
1 'polypeptide(L)'
;MKIDPMDLIKKAIDCFLLRFQAVAEEDWGRIDRSLLYLTFSQASLNAIFSGGGPFNVLSFAEAKEILSNRFSSPVVNKNLTKEQEMLLIRHNGGFPLFVINWPREQKPFYMKSMAENQVAAFDLLVPVIGEVCGGSLRETDIESLQQRLPSPELQW
;
A
#
# COMPACT_ATOMS: atom_id res chain seq x y z
N MET A 1 -15.13 -19.89 13.00
CA MET A 1 -14.94 -19.50 11.59
C MET A 1 -13.62 -18.76 11.50
N LYS A 2 -12.61 -19.26 10.77
CA LYS A 2 -11.33 -18.54 10.62
C LYS A 2 -11.55 -17.41 9.61
N ILE A 3 -11.40 -16.16 10.05
CA ILE A 3 -11.49 -15.00 9.16
C ILE A 3 -10.17 -14.91 8.40
N ASP A 4 -10.23 -14.87 7.08
CA ASP A 4 -9.06 -14.67 6.23
C ASP A 4 -8.49 -13.26 6.47
N PRO A 5 -7.21 -13.12 6.87
CA PRO A 5 -6.54 -11.81 6.97
C PRO A 5 -6.70 -10.97 5.70
N MET A 6 -6.74 -11.60 4.52
CA MET A 6 -6.94 -10.91 3.25
C MET A 6 -8.33 -10.30 3.10
N ASP A 7 -9.37 -10.96 3.62
CA ASP A 7 -10.72 -10.39 3.64
C ASP A 7 -10.81 -9.18 4.57
N LEU A 8 -10.05 -9.19 5.66
CA LEU A 8 -10.02 -8.06 6.58
C LEU A 8 -9.25 -6.87 6.00
N ILE A 9 -8.17 -7.12 5.26
CA ILE A 9 -7.43 -6.11 4.50
C ILE A 9 -8.32 -5.51 3.42
N LYS A 10 -9.03 -6.34 2.64
CA LYS A 10 -10.01 -5.86 1.63
C LYS A 10 -11.08 -4.97 2.25
N LYS A 11 -11.66 -5.36 3.39
CA LYS A 11 -12.62 -4.53 4.12
C LYS A 11 -12.01 -3.22 4.64
N ALA A 12 -10.77 -3.24 5.11
CA ALA A 12 -10.08 -2.03 5.56
C ALA A 12 -9.80 -1.08 4.38
N ILE A 13 -9.46 -1.63 3.23
CA ILE A 13 -9.32 -0.92 1.95
C ILE A 13 -10.66 -0.32 1.54
N ASP A 14 -11.75 -1.09 1.53
CA ASP A 14 -13.09 -0.59 1.20
C ASP A 14 -13.51 0.54 2.15
N CYS A 15 -13.27 0.39 3.46
CA CYS A 15 -13.51 1.45 4.43
C CYS A 15 -12.63 2.68 4.19
N PHE A 16 -11.35 2.52 3.84
CA PHE A 16 -10.47 3.62 3.48
C PHE A 16 -10.96 4.32 2.22
N LEU A 17 -11.35 3.59 1.18
CA LEU A 17 -11.85 4.15 -0.07
C LEU A 17 -13.18 4.87 0.13
N LEU A 18 -14.10 4.30 0.90
CA LEU A 18 -15.37 4.94 1.26
C LEU A 18 -15.13 6.20 2.10
N ARG A 19 -14.22 6.14 3.07
CA ARG A 19 -13.89 7.30 3.91
C ARG A 19 -13.09 8.35 3.14
N PHE A 20 -12.21 7.92 2.25
CA PHE A 20 -11.44 8.78 1.36
C PHE A 20 -12.36 9.45 0.35
N GLN A 21 -13.36 8.77 -0.19
CA GLN A 21 -14.42 9.35 -1.02
C GLN A 21 -15.25 10.38 -0.23
N ALA A 22 -15.69 10.05 0.99
CA ALA A 22 -16.44 10.98 1.84
C ALA A 22 -15.62 12.22 2.26
N VAL A 23 -14.37 12.03 2.67
CA VAL A 23 -13.42 13.12 2.99
C VAL A 23 -13.03 13.87 1.72
N ALA A 24 -12.96 13.18 0.57
CA ALA A 24 -12.73 13.82 -0.71
C ALA A 24 -13.88 14.76 -1.10
N GLU A 25 -15.11 14.35 -0.86
CA GLU A 25 -16.28 15.17 -1.14
C GLU A 25 -16.38 16.39 -0.19
N GLU A 26 -15.91 16.28 1.06
CA GLU A 26 -16.00 17.35 2.07
C GLU A 26 -14.78 18.30 2.13
N ASP A 27 -13.55 17.85 1.86
CA ASP A 27 -12.31 18.58 2.21
C ASP A 27 -11.40 18.92 1.00
N TRP A 28 -11.85 18.72 -0.25
CA TRP A 28 -11.10 18.99 -1.49
C TRP A 28 -10.75 20.48 -1.76
N GLY A 29 -10.91 21.37 -0.79
CA GLY A 29 -10.48 22.78 -0.87
C GLY A 29 -9.01 23.01 -0.49
N ARG A 30 -8.34 22.04 0.15
CA ARG A 30 -6.98 22.22 0.74
C ARG A 30 -5.82 21.60 -0.03
N ILE A 31 -6.09 20.69 -0.96
CA ILE A 31 -5.06 20.12 -1.85
C ILE A 31 -5.02 20.99 -3.11
N ASP A 32 -3.85 21.54 -3.44
CA ASP A 32 -3.67 22.26 -4.71
C ASP A 32 -3.89 21.29 -5.88
N ARG A 33 -5.11 21.32 -6.41
CA ARG A 33 -5.56 20.45 -7.49
C ARG A 33 -4.79 20.72 -8.80
N SER A 34 -4.12 21.86 -8.93
CA SER A 34 -3.39 22.22 -10.14
C SER A 34 -2.26 21.22 -10.43
N LEU A 35 -1.57 20.70 -9.41
CA LEU A 35 -0.49 19.71 -9.56
C LEU A 35 -0.98 18.34 -10.07
N LEU A 36 -2.17 17.92 -9.65
CA LEU A 36 -2.80 16.69 -10.13
C LEU A 36 -3.36 16.87 -11.55
N TYR A 37 -4.01 18.01 -11.83
CA TYR A 37 -4.55 18.32 -13.16
C TYR A 37 -3.48 18.63 -14.21
N LEU A 38 -2.31 19.13 -13.81
CA LEU A 38 -1.16 19.33 -14.68
C LEU A 38 -0.63 18.02 -15.25
N THR A 39 -0.85 16.90 -14.54
CA THR A 39 -0.35 15.58 -14.94
C THR A 39 -1.45 14.67 -15.49
N PHE A 40 -2.70 14.81 -15.03
CA PHE A 40 -3.85 14.05 -15.52
C PHE A 40 -5.11 14.90 -15.60
N SER A 41 -5.89 14.78 -16.68
CA SER A 41 -7.20 15.44 -16.75
C SER A 41 -8.16 14.88 -15.69
N GLN A 42 -9.17 15.67 -15.27
CA GLN A 42 -10.24 15.18 -14.40
C GLN A 42 -10.90 13.89 -14.94
N ALA A 43 -11.04 13.79 -16.26
CA ALA A 43 -11.57 12.59 -16.91
C ALA A 43 -10.65 11.37 -16.73
N SER A 44 -9.33 11.58 -16.74
CA SER A 44 -8.32 10.54 -16.49
C SER A 44 -8.34 10.07 -15.03
N LEU A 45 -8.48 10.99 -14.07
CA LEU A 45 -8.65 10.63 -12.66
C LEU A 45 -9.95 9.87 -12.42
N ASN A 46 -11.06 10.31 -13.03
CA ASN A 46 -12.33 9.60 -12.96
C ASN A 46 -12.22 8.23 -13.63
N ALA A 47 -11.52 8.07 -14.75
CA ALA A 47 -11.31 6.75 -15.35
C ALA A 47 -10.49 5.82 -14.44
N ILE A 48 -9.48 6.36 -13.74
CA ILE A 48 -8.64 5.62 -12.79
C ILE A 48 -9.43 5.11 -11.58
N PHE A 49 -10.31 5.94 -11.01
CA PHE A 49 -11.04 5.62 -9.77
C PHE A 49 -12.48 5.15 -9.99
N SER A 50 -13.09 5.48 -11.12
CA SER A 50 -14.47 5.13 -11.50
C SER A 50 -14.55 4.00 -12.53
N GLY A 51 -13.40 3.48 -12.98
CA GLY A 51 -13.27 2.30 -13.83
C GLY A 51 -13.66 0.97 -13.15
N GLY A 52 -14.66 0.97 -12.27
CA GLY A 52 -15.54 -0.14 -11.84
C GLY A 52 -14.98 -1.50 -11.37
N GLY A 53 -13.70 -1.80 -11.55
CA GLY A 53 -13.08 -3.08 -11.18
C GLY A 53 -12.39 -3.03 -9.82
N PRO A 54 -12.20 -4.18 -9.16
CA PRO A 54 -11.40 -4.26 -7.94
C PRO A 54 -9.96 -3.80 -8.23
N PHE A 55 -9.34 -3.09 -7.28
CA PHE A 55 -7.93 -2.75 -7.38
C PHE A 55 -7.08 -4.02 -7.51
N ASN A 56 -6.07 -3.95 -8.38
CA ASN A 56 -5.09 -5.03 -8.46
C ASN A 56 -4.26 -5.07 -7.18
N VAL A 57 -3.88 -6.29 -6.81
CA VAL A 57 -3.13 -6.58 -5.59
C VAL A 57 -1.92 -7.41 -5.98
N LEU A 58 -0.75 -6.99 -5.53
CA LEU A 58 0.51 -7.73 -5.63
C LEU A 58 1.08 -7.93 -4.23
N SER A 59 1.59 -9.11 -3.93
CA SER A 59 2.45 -9.29 -2.78
C SER A 59 3.79 -8.58 -2.98
N PHE A 60 4.47 -8.23 -1.89
CA PHE A 60 5.81 -7.68 -1.95
C PHE A 60 6.79 -8.65 -2.65
N ALA A 61 6.59 -9.97 -2.50
CA ALA A 61 7.40 -10.96 -3.19
C ALA A 61 7.24 -10.88 -4.72
N GLU A 62 5.99 -10.80 -5.22
CA GLU A 62 5.71 -10.60 -6.64
C GLU A 62 6.26 -9.26 -7.14
N ALA A 63 6.10 -8.20 -6.34
CA ALA A 63 6.67 -6.89 -6.66
C ALA A 63 8.19 -6.95 -6.83
N LYS A 64 8.90 -7.64 -5.92
CA LYS A 64 10.35 -7.86 -6.04
C LYS A 64 10.72 -8.62 -7.30
N GLU A 65 9.98 -9.66 -7.63
CA GLU A 65 10.21 -10.47 -8.83
C GLU A 65 10.04 -9.63 -10.09
N ILE A 66 8.95 -8.86 -10.18
CA ILE A 66 8.68 -7.96 -11.32
C ILE A 66 9.80 -6.93 -11.47
N LEU A 67 10.18 -6.27 -10.38
CA LEU A 67 11.24 -5.25 -10.39
C LEU A 67 12.59 -5.81 -10.80
N SER A 68 12.95 -6.99 -10.29
CA SER A 68 14.23 -7.64 -10.61
C SER A 68 14.26 -8.15 -12.04
N ASN A 69 13.21 -8.85 -12.49
CA ASN A 69 13.22 -9.56 -13.77
C ASN A 69 12.85 -8.68 -14.97
N ARG A 70 11.93 -7.72 -14.79
CA ARG A 70 11.46 -6.88 -15.91
C ARG A 70 12.15 -5.54 -16.02
N PHE A 71 12.67 -5.02 -14.90
CA PHE A 71 13.24 -3.68 -14.85
C PHE A 71 14.70 -3.64 -14.41
N SER A 72 15.32 -4.80 -14.13
CA SER A 72 16.69 -4.89 -13.63
C SER A 72 16.94 -3.99 -12.41
N SER A 73 15.88 -3.78 -11.60
CA SER A 73 15.88 -2.91 -10.42
C SER A 73 15.74 -3.79 -9.18
N PRO A 74 16.84 -4.39 -8.68
CA PRO A 74 16.75 -5.29 -7.54
C PRO A 74 16.31 -4.54 -6.28
N VAL A 75 15.35 -5.12 -5.57
CA VAL A 75 14.90 -4.59 -4.27
C VAL A 75 15.77 -5.19 -3.18
N VAL A 76 16.67 -4.37 -2.63
CA VAL A 76 17.38 -4.67 -1.38
C VAL A 76 16.41 -4.48 -0.22
N ASN A 77 16.55 -5.27 0.87
CA ASN A 77 15.65 -5.34 2.03
C ASN A 77 15.37 -3.98 2.74
N LYS A 78 14.64 -3.10 2.06
CA LYS A 78 14.24 -1.75 2.42
C LYS A 78 12.90 -1.48 1.71
N ASN A 79 12.25 -0.38 2.10
CA ASN A 79 11.06 0.11 1.41
C ASN A 79 11.34 0.33 -0.09
N LEU A 80 10.29 0.22 -0.90
CA LEU A 80 10.35 0.52 -2.32
C LEU A 80 10.73 2.00 -2.51
N THR A 81 11.59 2.27 -3.49
CA THR A 81 11.84 3.66 -3.90
C THR A 81 10.67 4.18 -4.73
N LYS A 82 10.49 5.50 -4.78
CA LYS A 82 9.47 6.13 -5.64
C LYS A 82 9.60 5.69 -7.10
N GLU A 83 10.80 5.49 -7.60
CA GLU A 83 11.01 4.96 -8.95
C GLU A 83 10.46 3.53 -9.10
N GLN A 84 10.73 2.65 -8.14
CA GLN A 84 10.22 1.28 -8.11
C GLN A 84 8.70 1.24 -8.02
N GLU A 85 8.10 2.09 -7.19
CA GLU A 85 6.64 2.26 -7.13
C GLU A 85 6.06 2.63 -8.50
N MET A 86 6.67 3.60 -9.19
CA MET A 86 6.23 4.01 -10.53
C MET A 86 6.39 2.88 -11.55
N LEU A 87 7.44 2.07 -11.47
CA LEU A 87 7.64 0.91 -12.36
C LEU A 87 6.55 -0.15 -12.15
N LEU A 88 6.17 -0.42 -10.89
CA LEU A 88 5.07 -1.33 -10.56
C LEU A 88 3.73 -0.80 -11.05
N ILE A 89 3.44 0.49 -10.86
CA ILE A 89 2.22 1.12 -11.37
C ILE A 89 2.17 1.04 -12.90
N ARG A 90 3.29 1.31 -13.60
CA ARG A 90 3.37 1.17 -15.06
C ARG A 90 3.15 -0.27 -15.51
N HIS A 91 3.74 -1.23 -14.80
CA HIS A 91 3.50 -2.66 -15.05
C HIS A 91 2.01 -3.01 -14.88
N ASN A 92 1.34 -2.39 -13.91
CA ASN A 92 -0.09 -2.50 -13.64
C ASN A 92 -0.97 -1.64 -14.58
N GLY A 93 -0.49 -1.29 -15.77
CA GLY A 93 -1.26 -0.54 -16.76
C GLY A 93 -1.55 0.91 -16.39
N GLY A 94 -0.85 1.48 -15.40
CA GLY A 94 -1.05 2.85 -14.95
C GLY A 94 -2.25 3.04 -14.02
N PHE A 95 -2.76 1.96 -13.41
CA PHE A 95 -3.83 2.00 -12.42
C PHE A 95 -3.31 1.83 -10.99
N PRO A 96 -4.05 2.29 -9.96
CA PRO A 96 -3.69 2.10 -8.58
C PRO A 96 -3.54 0.62 -8.23
N LEU A 97 -2.60 0.36 -7.31
CA LEU A 97 -2.08 -0.96 -7.02
C LEU A 97 -1.86 -1.11 -5.53
N PHE A 98 -2.39 -2.17 -4.93
CA PHE A 98 -2.00 -2.55 -3.58
C PHE A 98 -0.75 -3.42 -3.61
N VAL A 99 0.22 -3.09 -2.75
CA VAL A 99 1.35 -3.96 -2.42
C VAL A 99 1.16 -4.50 -1.01
N ILE A 100 1.01 -5.80 -0.86
CA ILE A 100 0.66 -6.47 0.41
C ILE A 100 1.77 -7.39 0.92
N ASN A 101 1.60 -7.90 2.13
CA ASN A 101 2.42 -8.99 2.70
C ASN A 101 3.91 -8.61 2.78
N TRP A 102 4.17 -7.45 3.36
CA TRP A 102 5.50 -6.90 3.51
C TRP A 102 6.38 -7.76 4.44
N PRO A 103 7.72 -7.77 4.25
CA PRO A 103 8.63 -8.41 5.17
C PRO A 103 8.52 -7.82 6.56
N ARG A 104 8.48 -8.68 7.57
CA ARG A 104 8.29 -8.29 8.96
C ARG A 104 9.34 -7.29 9.44
N GLU A 105 10.59 -7.46 9.03
CA GLU A 105 11.73 -6.64 9.45
C GLU A 105 11.66 -5.19 8.95
N GLN A 106 10.86 -4.93 7.91
CA GLN A 106 10.75 -3.61 7.28
C GLN A 106 9.57 -2.80 7.82
N LYS A 107 8.74 -3.39 8.68
CA LYS A 107 7.48 -2.80 9.10
C LYS A 107 7.37 -2.74 10.63
N PRO A 108 6.63 -1.75 11.18
CA PRO A 108 6.49 -1.56 12.61
C PRO A 108 6.06 -2.80 13.40
N PHE A 109 6.52 -2.89 14.65
CA PHE A 109 6.25 -4.01 15.56
C PHE A 109 4.76 -4.31 15.77
N TYR A 110 3.91 -3.28 15.68
CA TYR A 110 2.47 -3.40 15.88
C TYR A 110 1.73 -4.05 14.70
N MET A 111 2.39 -4.26 13.56
CA MET A 111 1.74 -4.89 12.40
C MET A 111 1.66 -6.40 12.60
N LYS A 112 0.48 -7.00 12.41
CA LYS A 112 0.22 -8.41 12.70
C LYS A 112 1.10 -9.32 11.86
N SER A 113 1.83 -10.21 12.53
CA SER A 113 2.66 -11.21 11.89
C SER A 113 1.81 -12.26 11.16
N MET A 114 2.33 -12.72 10.02
CA MET A 114 1.82 -13.89 9.30
C MET A 114 2.88 -14.99 9.27
N ALA A 115 2.53 -16.13 8.67
CA ALA A 115 3.50 -17.17 8.32
C ALA A 115 4.60 -16.60 7.40
N GLU A 116 5.74 -17.27 7.32
CA GLU A 116 6.83 -16.92 6.38
C GLU A 116 7.46 -15.52 6.57
N ASN A 117 7.48 -15.03 7.80
CA ASN A 117 8.17 -13.79 8.16
C ASN A 117 7.62 -12.53 7.46
N GLN A 118 6.33 -12.56 7.12
CA GLN A 118 5.59 -11.42 6.58
C GLN A 118 4.70 -10.77 7.65
N VAL A 119 4.22 -9.56 7.36
CA VAL A 119 3.15 -8.89 8.11
C VAL A 119 1.94 -8.64 7.23
N ALA A 120 0.75 -8.72 7.83
CA ALA A 120 -0.53 -8.41 7.19
C ALA A 120 -0.66 -6.89 7.01
N ALA A 121 0.13 -6.34 6.09
CA ALA A 121 0.21 -4.93 5.76
C ALA A 121 -0.04 -4.70 4.27
N PHE A 122 -0.48 -3.50 3.93
CA PHE A 122 -0.67 -3.06 2.56
C PHE A 122 -0.17 -1.62 2.40
N ASP A 123 0.35 -1.31 1.22
CA ASP A 123 0.60 0.05 0.76
C ASP A 123 -0.20 0.26 -0.54
N LEU A 124 -0.87 1.40 -0.70
CA LEU A 124 -1.61 1.79 -1.89
C LEU A 124 -0.76 2.71 -2.74
N LEU A 125 -0.37 2.23 -3.91
CA LEU A 125 0.37 3.00 -4.89
C LEU A 125 -0.59 3.62 -5.90
N VAL A 126 -0.48 4.93 -6.11
CA VAL A 126 -1.28 5.70 -7.07
C VAL A 126 -0.36 6.31 -8.14
N PRO A 127 -0.78 6.32 -9.42
CA PRO A 127 -0.02 6.95 -10.50
C PRO A 127 0.48 8.36 -10.15
N VAL A 128 1.70 8.68 -10.59
CA VAL A 128 2.40 9.98 -10.41
C VAL A 128 2.82 10.28 -8.97
N ILE A 129 2.03 9.89 -7.97
CA ILE A 129 2.30 10.21 -6.57
C ILE A 129 3.25 9.18 -5.95
N GLY A 130 2.91 7.89 -6.09
CA GLY A 130 3.57 6.80 -5.36
C GLY A 130 2.66 6.26 -4.27
N GLU A 131 3.22 5.83 -3.15
CA GLU A 131 2.45 5.48 -1.96
C GLU A 131 1.59 6.66 -1.47
N VAL A 132 0.29 6.43 -1.28
CA VAL A 132 -0.65 7.42 -0.71
C VAL A 132 -1.30 6.95 0.59
N CYS A 133 -1.26 5.64 0.86
CA CYS A 133 -1.83 5.05 2.07
C CYS A 133 -1.08 3.78 2.43
N GLY A 134 -0.66 3.67 3.69
CA GLY A 134 -0.12 2.44 4.28
C GLY A 134 -1.01 1.98 5.43
N GLY A 135 -1.31 0.69 5.48
CA GLY A 135 -2.19 0.08 6.48
C GLY A 135 -1.76 -1.32 6.89
N SER A 136 -2.30 -1.81 8.00
CA SER A 136 -2.07 -3.19 8.43
C SER A 136 -3.13 -3.66 9.41
N LEU A 137 -3.28 -4.98 9.52
CA LEU A 137 -3.86 -5.58 10.71
C LEU A 137 -2.93 -5.33 11.89
N ARG A 138 -3.53 -5.04 13.05
CA ARG A 138 -2.77 -4.81 14.28
C ARG A 138 -2.55 -6.13 14.99
N GLU A 139 -1.36 -6.30 15.54
CA GLU A 139 -1.11 -7.40 16.45
C GLU A 139 -1.95 -7.19 17.72
N THR A 140 -2.63 -8.25 18.14
CA THR A 140 -3.55 -8.25 19.28
C THR A 140 -2.99 -9.05 20.45
N ASP A 141 -1.98 -9.88 20.20
CA ASP A 141 -1.31 -10.68 21.21
C ASP A 141 -0.22 -9.87 21.91
N ILE A 142 -0.32 -9.77 23.24
CA ILE A 142 0.58 -8.93 24.04
C ILE A 142 2.01 -9.48 24.07
N GLU A 143 2.16 -10.80 24.09
CA GLU A 143 3.48 -11.45 24.13
C GLU A 143 4.23 -11.22 22.81
N SER A 144 3.54 -11.39 21.68
CA SER A 144 4.05 -11.08 20.33
C SER A 144 4.46 -9.61 20.20
N LEU A 145 3.65 -8.69 20.73
CA LEU A 145 3.99 -7.27 20.75
C LEU A 145 5.25 -7.02 21.59
N GLN A 146 5.32 -7.55 22.81
CA GLN A 146 6.46 -7.38 23.71
C GLN A 146 7.77 -7.91 23.10
N GLN A 147 7.73 -9.08 22.45
CA GLN A 147 8.89 -9.68 21.80
C GLN A 147 9.40 -8.86 20.61
N ARG A 148 8.52 -8.08 19.96
CA ARG A 148 8.85 -7.28 18.78
C ARG A 148 9.06 -5.81 19.09
N LEU A 149 8.88 -5.39 20.35
CA LEU A 149 9.15 -4.01 20.72
C LEU A 149 10.58 -3.65 20.28
N PRO A 150 10.74 -2.55 19.53
CA PRO A 150 12.06 -2.05 19.22
C PRO A 150 12.79 -1.71 20.52
N SER A 151 14.12 -1.69 20.49
CA SER A 151 14.92 -1.20 21.61
C SER A 151 14.41 0.18 22.06
N PRO A 152 14.54 0.56 23.35
CA PRO A 152 14.04 1.84 23.89
C PRO A 152 14.47 3.08 23.09
N GLU A 153 15.56 2.97 22.35
CA GLU A 153 16.04 3.94 21.37
C GLU A 153 15.35 3.72 20.02
N LEU A 154 14.13 4.24 19.88
CA LEU A 154 13.43 4.25 18.61
C LEU A 154 13.97 5.38 17.72
N GLN A 155 14.71 5.03 16.67
CA GLN A 155 15.02 5.92 15.55
C GLN A 155 13.98 5.71 14.46
N TRP A 156 13.04 6.64 14.31
CA TRP A 156 12.06 6.71 13.22
C TRP A 156 12.51 7.70 12.16
#